data_AF-A0A534VAK1-F1
#
_entry.id   AF-A0A534VAK1-F1
#
_cell.length_a   1.000
_cell.length_b   1.000
_cell.length_c   1.000
_cell.angle_alpha   90.00
_cell.angle_beta   90.00
_cell.angle_gamma   90.00
#
_symmetry.space_group_name_H-M   'P 1'
#
loop_
_entity.id
_entity.type
_entity.pdbx_description
1 polymer ?
#
loop_
_entity_poly.entity_id
_entity_poly.type
_entity_poly.pdbx_seq_one_letter_code
_entity_poly.pdbx_strand_id
1 'polypeptide(L)'
;MDLLNRQGFNKGTTFTENERSKFGLHGLLPPHVESLEEQVVRAYEAYKRKNDDLERHIYLRALQDTNEVLFYRLLLDHIEEMTPMVYTPVVALACQQFSHIYRRPRGLFISYPLHDSILRIETIPQERRAAQALRSAPVDVTLIDRRNCQLFQPLLYQVATGSLSRGEIAAPVRSVLNRQKNIRVLLGQVVDIDPLSKRVLLADGASFEYDSLIVSAGSQTSYYGQDAWREWAPGMKSIEEATDIRHKILYAFAAQRRASHRQGRSGRSRTPRGRYRQEPHAVRQPLLRLSRLRNGRPLVRGEFDVLMRVAAHRSHNLTDAIESLPSGLHRPKHKEHHDMF
;
A
#
# COMPACT_ATOMS: atom_id res chain seq x y z
N MET A 1 24.52 11.16 -0.81
CA MET A 1 24.56 9.69 -0.96
C MET A 1 23.21 9.00 -0.72
N ASP A 2 22.37 9.45 0.22
CA ASP A 2 21.11 8.77 0.57
C ASP A 2 20.08 8.71 -0.59
N LEU A 3 19.99 9.77 -1.42
CA LEU A 3 18.95 9.86 -2.46
C LEU A 3 19.04 8.78 -3.56
N LEU A 4 20.25 8.44 -4.02
CA LEU A 4 20.46 7.41 -5.05
C LEU A 4 20.16 5.99 -4.54
N ASN A 5 20.19 5.78 -3.22
CA ASN A 5 19.89 4.50 -2.59
C ASN A 5 18.40 4.35 -2.21
N ARG A 6 17.59 5.41 -2.36
CA ARG A 6 16.16 5.40 -2.07
C ARG A 6 15.38 5.05 -3.34
N GLN A 7 15.04 3.77 -3.50
CA GLN A 7 14.39 3.23 -4.71
C GLN A 7 13.17 4.02 -5.23
N GLY A 8 12.37 4.63 -4.33
CA GLY A 8 11.17 5.38 -4.68
C GLY A 8 11.42 6.83 -5.12
N PHE A 9 12.62 7.35 -4.90
CA PHE A 9 13.01 8.73 -5.26
C PHE A 9 14.19 8.79 -6.24
N ASN A 10 14.87 7.67 -6.45
CA ASN A 10 16.00 7.58 -7.35
C ASN A 10 15.54 7.69 -8.81
N LYS A 11 15.99 8.74 -9.50
CA LYS A 11 15.81 8.92 -10.95
C LYS A 11 17.02 8.39 -11.74
N GLY A 12 18.17 8.18 -11.10
CA GLY A 12 19.40 7.83 -11.81
C GLY A 12 19.81 8.92 -12.80
N THR A 13 20.10 8.56 -14.05
CA THR A 13 20.58 9.50 -15.08
C THR A 13 19.55 10.55 -15.51
N THR A 14 18.25 10.40 -15.20
CA THR A 14 17.20 11.39 -15.47
C THR A 14 17.17 12.56 -14.49
N PHE A 15 18.02 12.60 -13.45
CA PHE A 15 18.18 13.82 -12.65
C PHE A 15 18.71 14.96 -13.51
N THR A 16 17.96 16.06 -13.56
CA THR A 16 18.35 17.29 -14.29
C THR A 16 19.57 17.95 -13.65
N GLU A 17 20.28 18.78 -14.41
CA GLU A 17 21.48 19.46 -13.90
C GLU A 17 21.21 20.34 -12.67
N ASN A 18 20.02 20.96 -12.63
CA ASN A 18 19.56 21.71 -11.47
C ASN A 18 19.31 20.81 -10.25
N GLU A 19 18.67 19.66 -10.44
CA GLU A 19 18.48 18.67 -9.36
C GLU A 19 19.82 18.11 -8.88
N ARG A 20 20.76 17.82 -9.78
CA ARG A 20 22.11 17.35 -9.43
C ARG A 20 22.85 18.37 -8.58
N SER A 21 22.76 19.65 -8.93
CA SER A 21 23.32 20.76 -8.13
C SER A 21 22.66 20.86 -6.76
N LYS A 22 21.32 20.84 -6.73
CA LYS A 22 20.52 20.97 -5.51
C LYS A 22 20.71 19.82 -4.53
N PHE A 23 20.90 18.60 -5.04
CA PHE A 23 21.02 17.39 -4.23
C PHE A 23 22.47 16.89 -4.08
N GLY A 24 23.45 17.65 -4.57
CA GLY A 24 24.87 17.29 -4.47
C GLY A 24 25.23 15.97 -5.17
N LEU A 25 24.69 15.76 -6.37
CA LEU A 25 24.90 14.54 -7.17
C LEU A 25 26.01 14.67 -8.22
N HIS A 26 26.66 15.83 -8.29
CA HIS A 26 27.78 16.07 -9.20
C HIS A 26 28.92 15.08 -8.96
N GLY A 27 29.42 14.48 -10.04
CA GLY A 27 30.48 13.46 -10.00
C GLY A 27 30.00 12.05 -9.61
N LEU A 28 28.73 11.87 -9.22
CA LEU A 28 28.16 10.55 -8.87
C LEU A 28 27.42 9.87 -10.01
N LEU A 29 27.08 10.63 -11.06
CA LEU A 29 26.36 10.16 -12.24
C LEU A 29 27.12 10.54 -13.51
N PRO A 30 27.01 9.77 -14.61
CA PRO A 30 27.51 10.19 -15.91
C PRO A 30 27.01 11.58 -16.31
N PRO A 31 27.79 12.38 -17.06
CA PRO A 31 27.46 13.77 -17.36
C PRO A 31 26.21 13.92 -18.22
N HIS A 32 25.89 12.91 -19.05
CA HIS A 32 24.68 12.93 -19.86
C HIS A 32 23.42 12.79 -19.01
N VAL A 33 22.42 13.64 -19.27
CA VAL A 33 21.08 13.56 -18.70
C VAL A 33 20.20 12.84 -19.71
N GLU A 34 19.77 11.63 -19.35
CA GLU A 34 18.87 10.81 -20.18
C GLU A 34 17.40 11.18 -19.89
N SER A 35 16.52 10.87 -20.84
CA SER A 35 15.08 10.78 -20.66
C SER A 35 14.66 9.46 -20.01
N LEU A 36 13.42 9.39 -19.52
CA LEU A 36 12.90 8.13 -18.94
C LEU A 36 12.79 7.06 -20.04
N GLU A 37 12.43 7.47 -21.25
CA GLU A 37 12.30 6.62 -22.43
C GLU A 37 13.64 5.97 -22.80
N GLU A 38 14.74 6.73 -22.80
CA GLU A 38 16.09 6.20 -23.05
C GLU A 38 16.51 5.19 -21.97
N GLN A 39 16.19 5.47 -20.70
CA GLN A 39 16.43 4.52 -19.62
C GLN A 39 15.64 3.22 -19.81
N VAL A 40 14.39 3.31 -20.26
CA VAL A 40 13.52 2.15 -20.54
C VAL A 40 14.11 1.32 -21.67
N VAL A 41 14.53 1.94 -22.78
CA VAL A 41 15.18 1.23 -23.90
C VAL A 41 16.41 0.46 -23.42
N ARG A 42 17.32 1.11 -22.68
CA ARG A 42 18.52 0.45 -22.13
C ARG A 42 18.17 -0.69 -21.17
N ALA A 43 17.16 -0.48 -20.32
CA ALA A 43 16.73 -1.50 -19.37
C ALA A 43 16.10 -2.71 -20.09
N TYR A 44 15.32 -2.47 -21.15
CA TYR A 44 14.73 -3.53 -21.97
C TYR A 44 15.80 -4.34 -22.72
N GLU A 45 16.81 -3.68 -23.28
CA GLU A 45 17.94 -4.39 -23.89
C GLU A 45 18.68 -5.28 -22.89
N ALA A 46 18.94 -4.76 -21.69
CA ALA A 46 19.59 -5.53 -20.64
C ALA A 46 18.74 -6.71 -20.16
N TYR A 47 17.41 -6.57 -20.15
CA TYR A 47 16.46 -7.65 -19.89
C TYR A 47 16.51 -8.73 -20.99
N LYS A 48 16.51 -8.34 -22.27
CA LYS A 48 16.58 -9.30 -23.39
C LYS A 48 17.86 -10.12 -23.44
N ARG A 49 18.97 -9.56 -22.96
CA ARG A 49 20.27 -10.24 -22.89
C ARG A 49 20.33 -11.35 -21.82
N LYS A 50 19.30 -11.51 -20.97
CA LYS A 50 19.25 -12.58 -19.97
C LYS A 50 18.91 -13.92 -20.62
N ASN A 51 19.62 -14.96 -20.18
CA ASN A 51 19.63 -16.25 -20.87
C ASN A 51 18.42 -17.11 -20.48
N ASP A 52 17.94 -16.95 -19.25
CA ASP A 52 16.79 -17.69 -18.74
C ASP A 52 15.81 -16.79 -17.98
N ASP A 53 14.64 -17.35 -17.68
CA ASP A 53 13.54 -16.64 -17.03
C ASP A 53 13.86 -16.28 -15.57
N LEU A 54 14.69 -17.06 -14.88
CA LEU A 54 15.10 -16.75 -13.52
C LEU A 54 16.05 -15.54 -13.51
N GLU A 55 17.00 -15.46 -14.45
CA GLU A 55 17.87 -14.31 -14.63
C GLU A 55 17.07 -13.05 -15.00
N ARG A 56 16.02 -13.19 -15.83
CA ARG A 56 15.07 -12.12 -16.13
C ARG A 56 14.34 -11.65 -14.86
N HIS A 57 13.87 -12.58 -14.03
CA HIS A 57 13.27 -12.27 -12.74
C HIS A 57 14.25 -11.52 -11.83
N ILE A 58 15.47 -12.05 -11.65
CA ILE A 58 16.51 -11.43 -10.81
C ILE A 58 16.83 -10.01 -11.30
N TYR A 59 16.93 -9.83 -12.62
CA TYR A 59 17.16 -8.51 -13.22
C TYR A 59 16.03 -7.53 -12.91
N LEU A 60 14.77 -7.93 -13.13
CA LEU A 60 13.61 -7.08 -12.84
C LEU A 60 13.52 -6.74 -11.35
N ARG A 61 13.86 -7.68 -10.45
CA ARG A 61 13.93 -7.42 -9.00
C ARG A 61 15.04 -6.44 -8.65
N ALA A 62 16.22 -6.58 -9.24
CA ALA A 62 17.33 -5.65 -9.03
C ALA A 62 16.99 -4.23 -9.54
N LEU A 63 16.29 -4.13 -10.66
CA LEU A 63 15.79 -2.87 -11.19
C LEU A 63 14.78 -2.22 -10.21
N GLN A 64 13.83 -3.01 -9.71
CA GLN A 64 12.83 -2.57 -8.74
C GLN A 64 13.46 -2.09 -7.42
N ASP A 65 14.57 -2.69 -6.99
CA ASP A 65 15.30 -2.30 -5.78
C ASP A 65 16.18 -1.04 -5.99
N THR A 66 16.37 -0.62 -7.24
CA THR A 66 17.24 0.51 -7.61
C THR A 66 16.43 1.74 -8.01
N ASN A 67 15.46 1.58 -8.90
CA ASN A 67 14.59 2.64 -9.39
C ASN A 67 13.20 2.06 -9.66
N GLU A 68 12.28 2.32 -8.73
CA GLU A 68 10.93 1.78 -8.76
C GLU A 68 10.09 2.37 -9.90
N VAL A 69 10.32 3.65 -10.25
CA VAL A 69 9.64 4.32 -11.37
C VAL A 69 10.01 3.68 -12.70
N LEU A 70 11.32 3.48 -12.93
CA LEU A 70 11.82 2.84 -14.14
C LEU A 70 11.33 1.39 -14.27
N PHE A 71 11.31 0.64 -13.16
CA PHE A 71 10.75 -0.71 -13.13
C PHE A 71 9.28 -0.74 -13.58
N TYR A 72 8.42 0.11 -12.98
CA TYR A 72 7.00 0.12 -13.33
C TYR A 72 6.76 0.63 -14.75
N ARG A 73 7.54 1.62 -15.21
CA ARG A 73 7.45 2.07 -16.60
C ARG A 73 7.77 0.95 -17.59
N LEU A 74 8.90 0.26 -17.39
CA LEU A 74 9.31 -0.87 -18.22
C LEU A 74 8.26 -2.00 -18.20
N LEU A 75 7.72 -2.31 -17.02
CA LEU A 75 6.70 -3.35 -16.85
C LEU A 75 5.39 -3.01 -17.59
N LEU A 76 4.97 -1.74 -17.57
CA LEU A 76 3.76 -1.30 -18.26
C LEU A 76 3.92 -1.36 -19.79
N ASP A 77 5.08 -0.97 -20.30
CA ASP A 77 5.37 -0.98 -21.74
C ASP A 77 5.46 -2.42 -22.30
N HIS A 78 5.78 -3.41 -21.45
CA HIS A 78 5.97 -4.82 -21.83
C HIS A 78 5.19 -5.81 -20.94
N ILE A 79 3.97 -5.44 -20.54
CA ILE A 79 3.22 -6.17 -19.49
C ILE A 79 2.97 -7.65 -19.83
N GLU A 80 2.66 -7.97 -21.08
CA GLU A 80 2.40 -9.35 -21.51
C GLU A 80 3.64 -10.23 -21.40
N GLU A 81 4.81 -9.71 -21.78
CA GLU A 81 6.09 -10.41 -21.75
C GLU A 81 6.62 -10.57 -20.32
N MET A 82 6.47 -9.54 -19.49
CA MET A 82 7.12 -9.45 -18.18
C MET A 82 6.27 -9.94 -17.01
N THR A 83 4.93 -9.99 -17.13
CA THR A 83 4.05 -10.50 -16.07
C THR A 83 4.42 -11.93 -15.64
N PRO A 84 4.69 -12.89 -16.55
CA PRO A 84 5.10 -14.23 -16.16
C PRO A 84 6.44 -14.29 -15.41
N MET A 85 7.32 -13.29 -15.61
CA MET A 85 8.62 -13.18 -14.92
C MET A 85 8.47 -12.64 -13.50
N VAL A 86 7.59 -11.65 -13.28
CA VAL A 86 7.38 -11.04 -11.95
C VAL A 86 6.32 -11.77 -11.11
N TYR A 87 5.53 -12.64 -11.75
CA TYR A 87 4.49 -13.44 -11.11
C TYR A 87 4.61 -14.91 -11.54
N THR A 88 3.51 -15.67 -11.48
CA THR A 88 3.48 -17.07 -11.91
C THR A 88 3.72 -17.18 -13.42
N PRO A 89 4.53 -18.17 -13.88
CA PRO A 89 5.09 -19.28 -13.10
C PRO A 89 6.48 -19.02 -12.49
N VAL A 90 7.24 -18.02 -12.96
CA VAL A 90 8.66 -17.87 -12.64
C VAL A 90 8.91 -17.50 -11.17
N VAL A 91 8.00 -16.75 -10.56
CA VAL A 91 8.08 -16.43 -9.12
C VAL A 91 8.09 -17.70 -8.25
N ALA A 92 7.48 -18.79 -8.69
CA ALA A 92 7.51 -20.05 -7.95
C ALA A 92 8.91 -20.66 -7.94
N LEU A 93 9.62 -20.62 -9.07
CA LEU A 93 11.02 -21.03 -9.16
C LEU A 93 11.91 -20.12 -8.30
N ALA A 94 11.68 -18.81 -8.35
CA ALA A 94 12.39 -17.85 -7.51
C ALA A 94 12.17 -18.11 -6.00
N CYS A 95 10.97 -18.52 -5.59
CA CYS A 95 10.68 -18.93 -4.22
C CYS A 95 11.45 -20.20 -3.82
N GLN A 96 11.52 -21.21 -4.70
CA GLN A 96 12.28 -22.44 -4.43
C GLN A 96 13.78 -22.18 -4.24
N GLN A 97 14.33 -21.22 -4.99
CA GLN A 97 15.74 -20.87 -4.97
C GLN A 97 16.04 -19.60 -4.15
N PHE A 98 15.09 -19.13 -3.34
CA PHE A 98 15.15 -17.83 -2.66
C PHE A 98 16.47 -17.61 -1.91
N SER A 99 16.92 -18.61 -1.16
CA SER A 99 18.17 -18.54 -0.39
C SER A 99 19.42 -18.37 -1.27
N HIS A 100 19.42 -18.90 -2.49
CA HIS A 100 20.54 -18.81 -3.43
C HIS A 100 20.55 -17.49 -4.21
N ILE A 101 19.37 -16.94 -4.49
CA ILE A 101 19.23 -15.71 -5.29
C ILE A 101 19.04 -14.45 -4.42
N TYR A 102 19.06 -14.60 -3.10
CA TYR A 102 18.87 -13.49 -2.15
C TYR A 102 19.94 -12.41 -2.35
N ARG A 103 19.49 -11.16 -2.54
CA ARG A 103 20.39 -9.99 -2.73
C ARG A 103 20.18 -8.91 -1.69
N ARG A 104 18.92 -8.49 -1.49
CA ARG A 104 18.54 -7.43 -0.57
C ARG A 104 17.26 -7.79 0.16
N PRO A 105 17.13 -7.38 1.43
CA PRO A 105 15.88 -7.55 2.16
C PRO A 105 14.81 -6.65 1.52
N ARG A 106 13.71 -7.26 1.06
CA ARG A 106 12.50 -6.54 0.65
C ARG A 106 11.30 -7.18 1.33
N GLY A 107 10.47 -6.33 1.93
CA GLY A 107 9.35 -6.78 2.76
C GLY A 107 9.79 -7.09 4.19
N LEU A 108 9.01 -7.93 4.86
CA LEU A 108 9.19 -8.22 6.28
C LEU A 108 9.36 -9.73 6.50
N PHE A 109 10.40 -10.10 7.26
CA PHE A 109 10.65 -11.47 7.69
C PHE A 109 10.34 -11.58 9.18
N ILE A 110 9.30 -12.35 9.51
CA ILE A 110 8.96 -12.70 10.89
C ILE A 110 9.12 -14.19 11.06
N SER A 111 10.02 -14.58 11.95
CA SER A 111 10.22 -15.97 12.36
C SER A 111 9.70 -16.18 13.78
N TYR A 112 9.38 -17.42 14.13
CA TYR A 112 8.86 -17.77 15.47
C TYR A 112 9.68 -17.23 16.66
N PRO A 113 11.03 -17.24 16.62
CA PRO A 113 11.83 -16.65 17.70
C PRO A 113 11.55 -15.16 17.97
N LEU A 114 10.95 -14.46 17.01
CA LEU A 114 10.61 -13.04 17.13
C LEU A 114 9.20 -12.79 17.67
N HIS A 115 8.43 -13.82 18.07
CA HIS A 115 7.02 -13.68 18.46
C HIS A 115 6.78 -12.64 19.58
N ASP A 116 7.63 -12.62 20.61
CA ASP A 116 7.58 -11.60 21.69
C ASP A 116 7.95 -10.19 21.22
N SER A 117 8.66 -10.10 20.10
CA SER A 117 9.15 -8.86 19.50
C SER A 117 8.36 -8.43 18.26
N ILE A 118 7.28 -9.13 17.87
CA ILE A 118 6.45 -8.76 16.71
C ILE A 118 5.98 -7.30 16.81
N LEU A 119 5.65 -6.86 18.03
CA LEU A 119 5.25 -5.48 18.28
C LEU A 119 6.41 -4.47 18.19
N ARG A 120 7.67 -4.90 18.17
CA ARG A 120 8.86 -4.03 18.05
C ARG A 120 9.43 -3.98 16.64
N ILE A 121 9.19 -5.02 15.84
CA ILE A 121 9.55 -5.05 14.41
C ILE A 121 8.76 -3.95 13.70
N GLU A 122 9.44 -3.16 12.84
CA GLU A 122 9.00 -1.90 12.22
C GLU A 122 7.69 -1.91 11.40
N THR A 123 6.87 -2.94 11.52
CA THR A 123 5.45 -3.01 11.12
C THR A 123 4.51 -2.17 11.99
N ILE A 124 5.06 -1.19 12.71
CA ILE A 124 4.29 -0.23 13.47
C ILE A 124 3.65 0.73 12.46
N PRO A 125 2.31 0.84 12.38
CA PRO A 125 1.67 1.87 11.59
C PRO A 125 2.28 3.23 11.94
N GLN A 126 2.55 4.04 10.93
CA GLN A 126 3.36 5.26 11.08
C GLN A 126 2.81 6.18 12.18
N GLU A 127 1.49 6.19 12.34
CA GLU A 127 0.77 6.85 13.43
C GLU A 127 1.26 6.41 14.82
N ARG A 128 1.37 5.11 15.09
CA ARG A 128 1.81 4.65 16.41
C ARG A 128 3.28 4.98 16.65
N ARG A 129 4.14 4.87 15.63
CA ARG A 129 5.56 5.22 15.76
C ARG A 129 5.71 6.70 16.09
N ALA A 130 4.94 7.56 15.42
CA ALA A 130 4.88 8.99 15.71
C ALA A 130 4.39 9.26 17.14
N ALA A 131 3.27 8.65 17.57
CA ALA A 131 2.76 8.79 18.95
C ALA A 131 3.80 8.36 19.99
N GLN A 132 4.43 7.20 19.80
CA GLN A 132 5.40 6.65 20.74
C GLN A 132 6.69 7.48 20.81
N ALA A 133 7.13 8.07 19.69
CA ALA A 133 8.27 8.98 19.67
C ALA A 133 7.99 10.27 20.47
N LEU A 134 6.76 10.75 20.46
CA LEU A 134 6.33 11.93 21.22
C LEU A 134 5.97 11.63 22.69
N ARG A 135 6.18 10.41 23.17
CA ARG A 135 5.77 9.99 24.53
C ARG A 135 6.39 10.81 25.66
N SER A 136 7.64 11.24 25.48
CA SER A 136 8.38 12.03 26.48
C SER A 136 8.47 13.51 26.12
N ALA A 137 7.92 13.92 24.98
CA ALA A 137 7.92 15.30 24.56
C ALA A 137 6.87 16.11 25.35
N PRO A 138 7.11 17.39 25.65
CA PRO A 138 6.19 18.27 26.38
C PRO A 138 5.02 18.74 25.49
N VAL A 139 4.31 17.78 24.87
CA VAL A 139 3.22 18.01 23.91
C VAL A 139 2.03 17.13 24.25
N ASP A 140 0.83 17.62 23.99
CA ASP A 140 -0.41 16.86 24.01
C ASP A 140 -0.71 16.29 22.63
N VAL A 141 -0.76 14.97 22.53
CA VAL A 141 -1.04 14.25 21.30
C VAL A 141 -2.51 13.86 21.26
N THR A 142 -3.25 14.27 20.24
CA THR A 142 -4.58 13.73 19.94
C THR A 142 -4.51 12.90 18.67
N LEU A 143 -4.68 11.59 18.80
CA LEU A 143 -4.79 10.65 17.68
C LEU A 143 -6.26 10.46 17.31
N ILE A 144 -6.63 10.82 16.09
CA ILE A 144 -7.96 10.66 15.53
C ILE A 144 -7.89 9.58 14.44
N ASP A 145 -8.68 8.53 14.60
CA ASP A 145 -8.75 7.43 13.65
C ASP A 145 -10.21 6.93 13.54
N ARG A 146 -10.66 6.61 12.32
CA ARG A 146 -11.97 6.02 12.10
C ARG A 146 -12.05 4.55 12.55
N ARG A 147 -10.89 3.91 12.74
CA ARG A 147 -10.71 2.53 13.20
C ARG A 147 -9.87 2.55 14.47
N ASN A 148 -10.50 2.33 15.62
CA ASN A 148 -9.79 2.25 16.92
C ASN A 148 -9.01 0.92 17.10
N CYS A 149 -8.37 0.41 16.03
CA CYS A 149 -7.52 -0.78 16.08
C CYS A 149 -6.29 -0.63 15.19
N GLN A 150 -5.14 -1.02 15.74
CA GLN A 150 -3.92 -1.25 14.99
C GLN A 150 -4.03 -2.61 14.30
N LEU A 151 -3.99 -2.58 12.97
CA LEU A 151 -4.12 -3.77 12.13
C LEU A 151 -2.76 -4.27 11.64
N PHE A 152 -2.46 -5.54 11.91
CA PHE A 152 -1.34 -6.24 11.29
C PHE A 152 -1.75 -6.76 9.90
N GLN A 153 -1.75 -5.85 8.92
CA GLN A 153 -2.20 -6.11 7.55
C GLN A 153 -1.59 -7.37 6.90
N PRO A 154 -0.30 -7.75 7.13
CA PRO A 154 0.27 -8.93 6.50
C PRO A 154 -0.50 -10.23 6.71
N LEU A 155 -1.27 -10.39 7.80
CA LEU A 155 -2.04 -11.62 8.07
C LEU A 155 -3.53 -11.52 7.72
N LEU A 156 -3.96 -10.47 7.01
CA LEU A 156 -5.35 -10.32 6.57
C LEU A 156 -5.84 -11.50 5.72
N TYR A 157 -4.94 -12.11 4.93
CA TYR A 157 -5.28 -13.28 4.14
C TYR A 157 -5.70 -14.47 5.02
N GLN A 158 -5.09 -14.66 6.20
CA GLN A 158 -5.46 -15.73 7.12
C GLN A 158 -6.82 -15.47 7.77
N VAL A 159 -7.21 -14.22 7.95
CA VAL A 159 -8.58 -13.86 8.36
C VAL A 159 -9.56 -14.13 7.23
N ALA A 160 -9.21 -13.79 5.99
CA ALA A 160 -10.03 -14.04 4.81
C ALA A 160 -10.26 -15.54 4.54
N THR A 161 -9.25 -16.38 4.76
CA THR A 161 -9.37 -17.85 4.62
C THR A 161 -9.94 -18.52 5.87
N GLY A 162 -10.03 -17.79 6.99
CA GLY A 162 -10.55 -18.28 8.26
C GLY A 162 -9.56 -19.07 9.13
N SER A 163 -8.27 -19.03 8.82
CA SER A 163 -7.19 -19.60 9.63
C SER A 163 -6.88 -18.78 10.89
N LEU A 164 -7.14 -17.47 10.88
CA LEU A 164 -7.04 -16.57 12.03
C LEU A 164 -8.34 -15.82 12.27
N SER A 165 -8.55 -15.41 13.52
CA SER A 165 -9.61 -14.49 13.93
C SER A 165 -9.15 -13.04 13.80
N ARG A 166 -10.12 -12.12 13.74
CA ARG A 166 -9.85 -10.67 13.66
C ARG A 166 -9.05 -10.15 14.85
N GLY A 167 -9.31 -10.69 16.05
CA GLY A 167 -8.67 -10.23 17.30
C GLY A 167 -7.21 -10.60 17.41
N GLU A 168 -6.76 -11.64 16.70
CA GLU A 168 -5.35 -12.07 16.69
C GLU A 168 -4.46 -11.12 15.87
N ILE A 169 -5.05 -10.35 14.96
CA ILE A 169 -4.31 -9.43 14.07
C ILE A 169 -4.66 -7.96 14.30
N ALA A 170 -5.58 -7.66 15.23
CA ALA A 170 -6.08 -6.32 15.49
C ALA A 170 -6.00 -5.98 16.98
N ALA A 171 -5.08 -5.08 17.33
CA ALA A 171 -4.90 -4.63 18.70
C ALA A 171 -5.60 -3.27 18.91
N PRO A 172 -6.46 -3.08 19.92
CA PRO A 172 -7.08 -1.78 20.17
C PRO A 172 -6.02 -0.71 20.45
N VAL A 173 -6.08 0.42 19.72
CA VAL A 173 -5.06 1.49 19.81
C VAL A 173 -4.95 2.01 21.25
N ARG A 174 -6.10 2.16 21.93
CA ARG A 174 -6.17 2.55 23.34
C ARG A 174 -5.43 1.60 24.29
N SER A 175 -5.47 0.30 24.02
CA SER A 175 -4.76 -0.69 24.84
C SER A 175 -3.25 -0.55 24.66
N VAL A 176 -2.81 -0.34 23.41
CA VAL A 176 -1.39 -0.21 23.06
C VAL A 176 -0.78 1.09 23.61
N LEU A 177 -1.55 2.17 23.67
CA LEU A 177 -1.09 3.50 24.10
C LEU A 177 -1.47 3.87 25.54
N ASN A 178 -2.03 2.93 26.32
CA ASN A 178 -2.56 3.20 27.67
C ASN A 178 -1.52 3.73 28.68
N ARG A 179 -0.23 3.43 28.49
CA ARG A 179 0.88 3.87 29.35
C ARG A 179 1.46 5.24 28.97
N GLN A 180 0.94 5.87 27.92
CA GLN A 180 1.36 7.20 27.49
C GLN A 180 0.41 8.23 28.11
N LYS A 181 0.95 9.16 28.90
CA LYS A 181 0.15 10.13 29.67
C LYS A 181 -0.30 11.33 28.84
N ASN A 182 0.48 11.68 27.82
CA ASN A 182 0.27 12.85 26.98
C ASN A 182 -0.49 12.52 25.69
N ILE A 183 -1.29 11.44 25.67
CA ILE A 183 -2.05 11.04 24.47
C ILE A 183 -3.54 10.86 24.75
N ARG A 184 -4.34 11.32 23.79
CA ARG A 184 -5.77 11.11 23.71
C ARG A 184 -6.13 10.44 22.38
N VAL A 185 -6.86 9.33 22.44
CA VAL A 185 -7.29 8.58 21.24
C VAL A 185 -8.79 8.80 21.02
N LEU A 186 -9.14 9.46 19.93
CA LEU A 186 -10.50 9.74 19.51
C LEU A 186 -10.87 8.85 18.32
N LEU A 187 -12.07 8.28 18.39
CA LEU A 187 -12.67 7.61 17.25
C LEU A 187 -13.36 8.67 16.40
N GLY A 188 -12.95 8.84 15.15
CA GLY A 188 -13.52 9.86 14.28
C GLY A 188 -12.99 9.76 12.86
N GLN A 189 -13.87 9.97 11.88
CA GLN A 189 -13.47 10.07 10.49
C GLN A 189 -13.16 11.52 10.15
N VAL A 190 -11.93 11.82 9.77
CA VAL A 190 -11.55 13.13 9.27
C VAL A 190 -11.97 13.22 7.80
N VAL A 191 -12.73 14.27 7.48
CA VAL A 191 -13.24 14.52 6.12
C VAL A 191 -12.56 15.69 5.45
N ASP A 192 -11.99 16.61 6.22
CA ASP A 192 -11.32 17.78 5.70
C ASP A 192 -10.33 18.37 6.72
N ILE A 193 -9.37 19.15 6.22
CA ILE A 193 -8.36 19.86 7.00
C ILE A 193 -8.31 21.29 6.47
N ASP A 194 -8.54 22.27 7.35
CA ASP A 194 -8.37 23.70 7.07
C ASP A 194 -6.99 24.16 7.57
N PRO A 195 -6.00 24.36 6.68
CA PRO A 195 -4.66 24.77 7.08
C PRO A 195 -4.57 26.24 7.47
N LEU A 196 -5.51 27.08 7.03
CA LEU A 196 -5.51 28.52 7.32
C LEU A 196 -5.96 28.77 8.75
N SER A 197 -7.06 28.14 9.16
CA SER A 197 -7.53 28.20 10.55
C SER A 197 -6.89 27.16 11.46
N LYS A 198 -6.02 26.30 10.91
CA LYS A 198 -5.39 25.14 11.57
C LYS A 198 -6.41 24.26 12.27
N ARG A 199 -7.40 23.78 11.52
CA ARG A 199 -8.49 22.94 12.02
C ARG A 199 -8.63 21.66 11.24
N VAL A 200 -9.04 20.62 11.94
CA VAL A 200 -9.44 19.32 11.39
C VAL A 200 -10.95 19.24 11.50
N LEU A 201 -11.61 18.82 10.43
CA LEU A 201 -13.06 18.66 10.35
C LEU A 201 -13.39 17.17 10.30
N LEU A 202 -14.28 16.73 11.19
CA LEU A 202 -14.76 15.35 11.27
C LEU A 202 -16.11 15.20 10.56
N ALA A 203 -16.41 13.96 10.16
CA ALA A 203 -17.66 13.60 9.50
C ALA A 203 -18.91 13.89 10.34
N ASP A 204 -18.78 13.89 11.67
CA ASP A 204 -19.85 14.20 12.63
C ASP A 204 -20.06 15.70 12.87
N GLY A 205 -19.31 16.55 12.15
CA GLY A 205 -19.35 18.00 12.29
C GLY A 205 -18.47 18.55 13.42
N ALA A 206 -17.79 17.69 14.20
CA ALA A 206 -16.82 18.16 15.18
C ALA A 206 -15.60 18.77 14.49
N SER A 207 -14.99 19.76 15.14
CA SER A 207 -13.73 20.36 14.68
C SER A 207 -12.70 20.43 15.79
N PHE A 208 -11.44 20.14 15.46
CA PHE A 208 -10.31 20.25 16.39
C PHE A 208 -9.25 21.18 15.81
N GLU A 209 -8.83 22.18 16.58
CA GLU A 209 -7.69 23.02 16.22
C GLU A 209 -6.39 22.22 16.21
N TYR A 210 -5.25 22.75 15.75
CA TYR A 210 -3.93 22.12 15.93
C TYR A 210 -2.79 23.14 15.86
N ASP A 211 -1.69 22.84 16.58
CA ASP A 211 -0.44 23.59 16.43
C ASP A 211 0.42 22.96 15.33
N SER A 212 0.50 21.63 15.36
CA SER A 212 1.16 20.81 14.34
C SER A 212 0.31 19.58 14.01
N LEU A 213 0.40 19.15 12.76
CA LEU A 213 -0.42 18.08 12.20
C LEU A 213 0.46 17.01 11.55
N ILE A 214 0.32 15.78 12.01
CA ILE A 214 0.92 14.59 11.38
C ILE A 214 -0.20 13.88 10.64
N VAL A 215 -0.08 13.82 9.31
CA VAL A 215 -1.06 13.17 8.43
C VAL A 215 -0.54 11.79 8.05
N SER A 216 -1.28 10.75 8.42
CA SER A 216 -0.94 9.35 8.13
C SER A 216 -2.14 8.61 7.55
N ALA A 217 -2.74 9.16 6.50
CA ALA A 217 -3.98 8.68 5.88
C ALA A 217 -3.87 7.33 5.11
N GLY A 218 -2.82 6.54 5.33
CA GLY A 218 -2.68 5.23 4.71
C GLY A 218 -2.74 5.26 3.17
N SER A 219 -3.32 4.21 2.58
CA SER A 219 -3.59 4.14 1.13
C SER A 219 -4.82 3.28 0.86
N GLN A 220 -5.64 3.69 -0.10
CA GLN A 220 -6.76 2.88 -0.56
C GLN A 220 -6.36 1.95 -1.71
N THR A 221 -7.23 0.99 -2.03
CA THR A 221 -7.08 0.16 -3.23
C THR A 221 -7.47 0.99 -4.45
N SER A 222 -6.54 1.16 -5.39
CA SER A 222 -6.83 1.79 -6.68
C SER A 222 -7.30 0.73 -7.66
N TYR A 223 -8.41 1.00 -8.34
CA TYR A 223 -8.91 0.17 -9.44
C TYR A 223 -8.59 0.77 -10.83
N TYR A 224 -7.68 1.75 -10.89
CA TYR A 224 -7.20 2.35 -12.16
C TYR A 224 -8.33 2.79 -13.10
N GLY A 225 -9.38 3.41 -12.54
CA GLY A 225 -10.57 3.87 -13.27
C GLY A 225 -11.68 2.83 -13.44
N GLN A 226 -11.48 1.60 -12.96
CA GLN A 226 -12.45 0.50 -13.01
C GLN A 226 -13.10 0.22 -11.65
N ASP A 227 -13.67 1.24 -11.01
CA ASP A 227 -14.23 1.11 -9.65
C ASP A 227 -15.33 0.04 -9.51
N ALA A 228 -16.00 -0.33 -10.60
CA ALA A 228 -16.96 -1.43 -10.65
C ALA A 228 -16.34 -2.79 -10.27
N TRP A 229 -15.03 -2.96 -10.44
CA TRP A 229 -14.34 -4.19 -10.05
C TRP A 229 -14.34 -4.41 -8.54
N ARG A 230 -14.49 -3.35 -7.73
CA ARG A 230 -14.54 -3.47 -6.26
C ARG A 230 -15.59 -4.46 -5.78
N GLU A 231 -16.70 -4.57 -6.49
CA GLU A 231 -17.77 -5.53 -6.19
C GLU A 231 -17.29 -6.98 -6.31
N TRP A 232 -16.46 -7.28 -7.32
CA TRP A 232 -16.05 -8.65 -7.67
C TRP A 232 -14.69 -9.01 -7.07
N ALA A 233 -13.77 -8.04 -7.03
CA ALA A 233 -12.42 -8.11 -6.53
C ALA A 233 -12.23 -7.08 -5.40
N PRO A 234 -12.80 -7.31 -4.20
CA PRO A 234 -12.58 -6.43 -3.06
C PRO A 234 -11.09 -6.37 -2.70
N GLY A 235 -10.68 -5.27 -2.08
CA GLY A 235 -9.32 -5.12 -1.57
C GLY A 235 -8.96 -6.12 -0.46
N MET A 236 -7.72 -6.04 0.04
CA MET A 236 -7.27 -6.80 1.21
C MET A 236 -6.39 -5.92 2.09
N LYS A 237 -6.91 -4.74 2.46
CA LYS A 237 -6.26 -3.73 3.30
C LYS A 237 -6.96 -3.52 4.63
N SER A 238 -8.19 -4.02 4.81
CA SER A 238 -8.92 -3.93 6.07
C SER A 238 -9.55 -5.24 6.54
N ILE A 239 -9.91 -5.28 7.83
CA ILE A 239 -10.62 -6.41 8.46
C ILE A 239 -11.98 -6.62 7.80
N GLU A 240 -12.67 -5.53 7.46
CA GLU A 240 -13.97 -5.59 6.80
C GLU A 240 -13.83 -6.28 5.43
N GLU A 241 -12.87 -5.85 4.61
CA GLU A 241 -12.61 -6.45 3.30
C GLU A 241 -12.24 -7.94 3.40
N ALA A 242 -11.37 -8.32 4.35
CA ALA A 242 -11.03 -9.72 4.58
C ALA A 242 -12.25 -10.56 5.00
N THR A 243 -13.13 -9.99 5.82
CA THR A 243 -14.37 -10.64 6.26
C THR A 243 -15.34 -10.82 5.07
N ASP A 244 -15.43 -9.83 4.18
CA ASP A 244 -16.25 -9.91 2.98
C ASP A 244 -15.75 -11.00 2.02
N ILE A 245 -14.43 -11.10 1.82
CA ILE A 245 -13.82 -12.19 1.05
C ILE A 245 -14.19 -13.55 1.66
N ARG A 246 -14.06 -13.69 2.99
CA ARG A 246 -14.43 -14.92 3.70
C ARG A 246 -15.89 -15.28 3.48
N HIS A 247 -16.80 -14.31 3.57
CA HIS A 247 -18.23 -14.53 3.33
C HIS A 247 -18.50 -15.02 1.91
N LYS A 248 -17.85 -14.43 0.90
CA LYS A 248 -17.97 -14.88 -0.50
C LYS A 248 -17.49 -16.33 -0.68
N ILE A 249 -16.34 -16.68 -0.10
CA ILE A 249 -15.80 -18.05 -0.14
C ILE A 249 -16.79 -19.04 0.49
N LEU A 250 -17.27 -18.76 1.70
CA LEU A 250 -18.21 -19.63 2.41
C LEU A 250 -19.56 -19.76 1.68
N TYR A 251 -20.06 -18.66 1.11
CA TYR A 251 -21.30 -18.68 0.34
C TYR A 251 -21.17 -19.53 -0.92
N ALA A 252 -20.05 -19.42 -1.65
CA ALA A 252 -19.77 -20.25 -2.82
C ALA A 252 -19.79 -21.76 -2.47
N PHE A 253 -19.12 -22.15 -1.39
CA PHE A 253 -19.15 -23.55 -0.91
C PHE A 253 -20.56 -24.00 -0.50
N ALA A 254 -21.33 -23.15 0.19
CA ALA A 254 -22.70 -23.48 0.60
C ALA A 254 -23.64 -23.63 -0.61
N ALA A 255 -23.54 -22.73 -1.59
CA ALA A 255 -24.32 -22.79 -2.83
C ALA A 255 -24.00 -24.06 -3.64
N GLN A 256 -22.71 -24.40 -3.76
CA GLN A 256 -22.28 -25.65 -4.40
C GLN A 256 -22.86 -26.88 -3.69
N ARG A 257 -22.78 -26.93 -2.36
CA ARG A 257 -23.36 -28.04 -1.58
C ARG A 257 -24.88 -28.17 -1.80
N ARG A 258 -25.62 -27.06 -1.86
CA ARG A 258 -27.06 -27.07 -2.16
C ARG A 258 -27.35 -27.57 -3.58
N ALA A 259 -26.56 -27.17 -4.57
CA ALA A 259 -26.70 -27.63 -5.95
C ALA A 259 -26.44 -29.14 -6.07
N SER A 260 -25.36 -29.64 -5.45
CA SER A 260 -25.06 -31.08 -5.41
C SER A 260 -26.15 -31.89 -4.69
N HIS A 261 -26.75 -31.33 -3.64
CA HIS A 261 -27.84 -32.00 -2.89
C HIS A 261 -29.17 -32.03 -3.66
N ARG A 262 -29.45 -31.02 -4.52
CA ARG A 262 -30.59 -31.05 -5.46
C ARG A 262 -30.39 -32.07 -6.57
N GLN A 263 -29.18 -32.19 -7.10
CA GLN A 263 -28.84 -33.23 -8.09
C GLN A 263 -28.93 -34.65 -7.51
N GLY A 264 -28.52 -34.85 -6.25
CA GLY A 264 -28.61 -36.14 -5.57
C GLY A 264 -30.04 -36.63 -5.28
N ARG A 265 -31.05 -35.74 -5.27
CA ARG A 265 -32.47 -36.11 -5.12
C ARG A 265 -33.17 -36.44 -6.45
N SER A 266 -32.57 -36.08 -7.58
CA SER A 266 -33.20 -36.19 -8.91
C SER A 266 -32.78 -37.43 -9.72
N GLY A 267 -31.96 -38.34 -9.19
CA GLY A 267 -31.58 -39.50 -9.99
C GLY A 267 -30.60 -40.44 -9.30
N ARG A 268 -31.15 -41.53 -8.78
CA ARG A 268 -30.39 -42.78 -8.61
C ARG A 268 -30.25 -43.39 -10.01
N SER A 269 -29.23 -42.97 -10.76
CA SER A 269 -28.77 -43.68 -11.96
C SER A 269 -27.24 -43.80 -11.92
N ARG A 270 -26.75 -45.01 -12.21
CA ARG A 270 -25.37 -45.46 -12.01
C ARG A 270 -24.45 -44.98 -13.17
N THR A 271 -23.34 -44.31 -12.80
CA THR A 271 -21.99 -44.27 -13.46
C THR A 271 -21.83 -43.69 -14.89
N PRO A 272 -20.60 -43.30 -15.35
CA PRO A 272 -19.30 -43.20 -14.68
C PRO A 272 -18.61 -41.80 -14.78
N ARG A 273 -17.44 -41.73 -14.13
CA ARG A 273 -16.52 -40.60 -13.92
C ARG A 273 -16.13 -39.82 -15.18
N GLY A 274 -15.96 -38.50 -15.00
CA GLY A 274 -14.86 -37.72 -15.58
C GLY A 274 -15.08 -37.11 -16.96
N ARG A 275 -15.70 -35.92 -17.01
CA ARG A 275 -15.43 -34.91 -18.03
C ARG A 275 -15.91 -33.55 -17.50
N TYR A 276 -14.97 -32.67 -17.14
CA TYR A 276 -15.29 -31.25 -16.95
C TYR A 276 -15.77 -30.71 -18.30
N ARG A 277 -17.08 -30.40 -18.36
CA ARG A 277 -17.72 -29.81 -19.53
C ARG A 277 -17.36 -28.33 -19.54
N GLN A 278 -16.64 -27.90 -20.56
CA GLN A 278 -16.53 -26.48 -20.92
C GLN A 278 -17.94 -25.98 -21.26
N GLU A 279 -18.40 -24.92 -20.59
CA GLU A 279 -19.55 -24.14 -21.07
C GLU A 279 -19.04 -22.92 -21.86
N PRO A 280 -19.61 -22.61 -23.04
CA PRO A 280 -19.27 -21.43 -23.82
C PRO A 280 -20.24 -20.25 -23.61
N HIS A 281 -19.64 -19.05 -23.63
CA HIS A 281 -20.16 -17.72 -24.04
C HIS A 281 -21.46 -17.14 -23.44
N ALA A 282 -21.30 -15.98 -22.76
CA ALA A 282 -22.01 -14.74 -23.10
C ALA A 282 -21.36 -13.52 -22.40
N VAL A 283 -20.27 -12.99 -22.95
CA VAL A 283 -19.78 -11.64 -22.64
C VAL A 283 -20.55 -10.67 -23.54
N ARG A 284 -21.55 -9.98 -22.99
CA ARG A 284 -22.16 -8.80 -23.63
C ARG A 284 -21.58 -7.55 -23.00
N GLN A 285 -20.73 -6.85 -23.76
CA GLN A 285 -20.31 -5.48 -23.45
C GLN A 285 -21.50 -4.53 -23.58
N PRO A 286 -21.64 -3.54 -22.68
CA PRO A 286 -22.35 -2.30 -22.98
C PRO A 286 -21.34 -1.23 -23.41
N LEU A 287 -21.41 -0.85 -24.68
CA LEU A 287 -20.85 0.38 -25.23
C LEU A 287 -21.70 1.55 -24.71
N LEU A 288 -21.14 2.52 -23.97
CA LEU A 288 -21.88 3.75 -23.62
C LEU A 288 -20.98 5.00 -23.49
N ARG A 289 -21.17 5.85 -24.50
CA ARG A 289 -21.01 7.32 -24.64
C ARG A 289 -20.54 8.12 -23.41
N LEU A 290 -19.46 8.86 -23.63
CA LEU A 290 -19.01 10.03 -22.87
C LEU A 290 -20.09 11.12 -22.80
N SER A 291 -20.33 11.67 -21.62
CA SER A 291 -20.97 12.97 -21.43
C SER A 291 -20.21 13.81 -20.39
N ARG A 292 -20.13 15.12 -20.65
CA ARG A 292 -19.20 16.09 -20.07
C ARG A 292 -19.48 16.43 -18.60
N LEU A 293 -18.40 16.75 -17.89
CA LEU A 293 -18.34 17.42 -16.58
C LEU A 293 -18.97 18.82 -16.62
N ARG A 294 -19.65 19.22 -15.54
CA ARG A 294 -20.06 20.60 -15.27
C ARG A 294 -19.54 21.05 -13.90
N ASN A 295 -18.90 22.23 -13.90
CA ASN A 295 -18.53 23.12 -12.77
C ASN A 295 -17.22 22.83 -12.02
N GLY A 296 -16.10 23.21 -12.66
CA GLY A 296 -14.74 23.19 -12.10
C GLY A 296 -14.53 24.03 -10.84
N ARG A 297 -14.38 23.35 -9.71
CA ARG A 297 -13.62 23.78 -8.53
C ARG A 297 -12.91 22.55 -7.94
N PRO A 298 -11.60 22.56 -7.67
CA PRO A 298 -10.96 21.46 -6.98
C PRO A 298 -11.26 21.59 -5.48
N LEU A 299 -12.21 20.79 -4.99
CA LEU A 299 -12.27 20.42 -3.58
C LEU A 299 -11.26 19.28 -3.38
N VAL A 300 -10.31 19.44 -2.45
CA VAL A 300 -9.50 18.33 -1.96
C VAL A 300 -10.42 17.48 -1.05
N ARG A 301 -11.35 16.75 -1.65
CA ARG A 301 -12.10 15.68 -0.98
C ARG A 301 -11.18 14.47 -0.88
N GLY A 302 -10.53 14.31 0.26
CA GLY A 302 -9.78 13.11 0.61
C GLY A 302 -10.42 12.45 1.82
N GLU A 303 -10.66 11.14 1.76
CA GLU A 303 -10.91 10.38 2.98
C GLU A 303 -9.57 10.21 3.71
N PHE A 304 -9.43 10.81 4.88
CA PHE A 304 -8.21 10.70 5.67
C PHE A 304 -8.36 9.58 6.70
N ASP A 305 -7.55 8.51 6.58
CA ASP A 305 -7.70 7.34 7.45
C ASP A 305 -7.19 7.58 8.87
N VAL A 306 -6.11 8.35 9.06
CA VAL A 306 -5.54 8.64 10.40
C VAL A 306 -4.94 10.03 10.44
N LEU A 307 -5.25 10.77 11.51
CA LEU A 307 -4.72 12.09 11.74
C LEU A 307 -4.28 12.27 13.19
N MET A 308 -3.03 12.68 13.37
CA MET A 308 -2.49 12.95 14.69
C MET A 308 -2.23 14.44 14.82
N ARG A 309 -3.02 15.08 15.68
CA ARG A 309 -2.75 16.45 16.15
C ARG A 309 -1.68 16.39 17.23
N VAL A 310 -0.73 17.30 17.16
CA VAL A 310 0.19 17.63 18.24
C VAL A 310 -0.12 19.06 18.70
N ALA A 311 -0.48 19.22 19.97
CA ALA A 311 -0.65 20.50 20.63
C ALA A 311 0.49 20.72 21.63
N ALA A 312 1.10 21.90 21.65
CA ALA A 312 2.27 22.17 22.50
C ALA A 312 1.86 22.87 23.80
N HIS A 313 2.34 22.40 24.96
CA HIS A 313 2.32 23.24 26.16
C HIS A 313 3.40 24.32 26.02
N ARG A 314 3.04 25.59 26.27
CA ARG A 314 3.81 26.82 25.98
C ARG A 314 5.34 26.69 26.04
N SER A 315 5.98 27.26 25.02
CA SER A 315 7.41 27.60 24.90
C SER A 315 8.39 26.45 25.13
N HIS A 316 8.77 25.74 24.06
CA HIS A 316 10.15 25.47 23.61
C HIS A 316 10.09 24.48 22.42
N ASN A 317 11.03 24.64 21.49
CA ASN A 317 11.19 24.00 20.17
C ASN A 317 10.38 22.71 19.90
N LEU A 318 9.16 22.88 19.37
CA LEU A 318 8.40 21.79 18.75
C LEU A 318 9.12 21.23 17.51
N THR A 319 9.87 22.10 16.84
CA THR A 319 10.62 21.81 15.62
C THR A 319 11.66 20.73 15.86
N ASP A 320 12.43 20.80 16.95
CA ASP A 320 13.48 19.81 17.25
C ASP A 320 12.89 18.41 17.54
N ALA A 321 11.75 18.36 18.23
CA ALA A 321 11.05 17.11 18.51
C ALA A 321 10.45 16.47 17.25
N ILE A 322 9.84 17.29 16.38
CA ILE A 322 9.32 16.83 15.08
C ILE A 322 10.47 16.43 14.16
N GLU A 323 11.56 17.21 14.12
CA GLU A 323 12.74 16.94 13.28
C GLU A 323 13.49 15.67 13.70
N SER A 324 13.39 15.27 14.98
CA SER A 324 13.92 14.01 15.49
C SER A 324 13.10 12.76 15.11
N LEU A 325 11.90 12.92 14.51
CA LEU A 325 11.15 11.79 13.97
C LEU A 325 11.90 11.17 12.78
N PRO A 326 11.87 9.84 12.60
CA PRO A 326 12.54 9.18 11.49
C PRO A 326 12.01 9.74 10.15
N SER A 327 12.93 9.94 9.20
CA SER A 327 12.80 10.75 7.98
C SER A 327 11.65 10.42 7.00
N GLY A 328 10.80 9.43 7.30
CA GLY A 328 9.58 9.11 6.55
C GLY A 328 8.34 9.92 6.96
N LEU A 329 8.40 10.72 8.03
CA LEU A 329 7.27 11.48 8.59
C LEU A 329 7.31 13.00 8.27
N HIS A 330 8.40 13.50 7.69
CA HIS A 330 8.69 14.95 7.61
C HIS A 330 8.07 15.73 6.46
N ARG A 331 7.36 15.11 5.51
CA ARG A 331 6.85 15.88 4.35
C ARG A 331 5.43 15.49 3.95
N PRO A 332 4.49 16.46 3.86
CA PRO A 332 3.26 16.24 3.15
C PRO A 332 3.60 15.90 1.69
N LYS A 333 2.99 14.83 1.17
CA LYS A 333 2.99 14.55 -0.26
C LYS A 333 2.18 15.66 -0.95
N HIS A 334 2.83 16.79 -1.28
CA HIS A 334 2.31 17.67 -2.31
C HIS A 334 2.30 16.86 -3.60
N LYS A 335 1.12 16.35 -3.98
CA LYS A 335 0.83 16.02 -5.37
C LYS A 335 0.63 17.35 -6.09
N GLU A 336 1.73 17.94 -6.55
CA GLU A 336 1.65 18.84 -7.70
C GLU A 336 1.34 17.97 -8.92
N HIS A 337 0.05 17.73 -9.14
CA HIS A 337 -0.43 17.42 -10.48
C HIS A 337 -0.36 18.73 -11.28
N HIS A 338 0.80 19.01 -11.86
CA HIS A 338 0.89 19.87 -13.03
C HIS A 338 1.32 19.01 -14.21
N ASP A 339 0.36 18.85 -15.12
CA ASP A 339 0.52 18.59 -16.55
C ASP A 339 1.79 17.83 -16.99
N MET A 340 1.68 16.51 -17.11
CA MET A 340 2.39 15.75 -18.15
C MET A 340 1.46 14.64 -18.64
N PHE A 341 0.92 14.87 -19.84
CA PHE A 341 0.37 13.83 -20.71
C PHE A 341 1.50 12.94 -21.25
#